data_AF-A0A197JDQ8-F1
#
_entry.id   AF-A0A197JDQ8-F1
#
_cell.length_a   1.000
_cell.length_b   1.000
_cell.length_c   1.000
_cell.angle_alpha   90.00
_cell.angle_beta   90.00
_cell.angle_gamma   90.00
#
_symmetry.space_group_name_H-M   'P 1'
#
loop_
_entity.id
_entity.type
_entity.pdbx_description
1 polymer ?
#
loop_
_entity_poly.entity_id
_entity_poly.type
_entity_poly.pdbx_seq_one_letter_code
_entity_poly.pdbx_strand_id
1 'polypeptide(L)'
;CRVCGTSLETSQHLLFSCPKKLEVWQGALSKYVDERAWTADFICSLFSPDPDPVKPLYDISVFILIGTILTSVWRYHHAFVREDQAFEPRMVLAAVDLAITQIRAQLA
;
A
#
# COMPACT_ATOMS: atom_id res chain seq x y z
N CYS A 1 11.89 13.22 -2.32
CA CYS A 1 11.62 11.77 -2.35
C CYS A 1 12.79 11.00 -2.95
N ARG A 2 13.53 10.27 -2.11
CA ARG A 2 14.67 9.46 -2.60
C ARG A 2 14.25 8.33 -3.54
N VAL A 3 12.99 7.87 -3.46
CA VAL A 3 12.50 6.71 -4.24
C VAL A 3 12.25 7.06 -5.72
N CYS A 4 11.72 8.25 -6.01
CA CYS A 4 11.34 8.66 -7.37
C CYS A 4 12.01 9.96 -7.85
N GLY A 5 12.87 10.58 -7.03
CA GLY A 5 13.64 11.77 -7.42
C GLY A 5 12.93 13.12 -7.28
N THR A 6 11.64 13.16 -6.92
CA THR A 6 10.90 14.42 -6.69
C THR A 6 11.58 15.26 -5.61
N SER A 7 11.73 16.57 -5.84
CA SER A 7 12.38 17.50 -4.89
C SER A 7 11.51 17.82 -3.66
N LEU A 8 10.20 18.01 -3.85
CA LEU A 8 9.25 18.26 -2.78
C LEU A 8 8.64 16.95 -2.29
N GLU A 9 8.84 16.62 -1.02
CA GLU A 9 8.23 15.44 -0.39
C GLU A 9 7.24 15.88 0.69
N THR A 10 5.95 15.85 0.35
CA THR A 10 4.84 16.03 1.29
C THR A 10 4.49 14.71 1.96
N SER A 11 3.71 14.73 3.06
CA SER A 11 3.20 13.50 3.68
C SER A 11 2.38 12.66 2.71
N GLN A 12 1.57 13.30 1.87
CA GLN A 12 0.78 12.61 0.84
C GLN A 12 1.69 11.94 -0.21
N HIS A 13 2.76 12.60 -0.64
CA HIS A 13 3.73 12.00 -1.56
C HIS A 13 4.51 10.86 -0.91
N LEU A 14 4.94 11.06 0.32
CA LEU A 14 5.69 10.08 1.10
C LEU A 14 4.89 8.78 1.30
N LEU A 15 3.58 8.87 1.50
CA LEU A 15 2.72 7.74 1.81
C LEU A 15 2.00 7.16 0.58
N PHE A 16 1.51 8.00 -0.32
CA PHE A 16 0.52 7.61 -1.33
C PHE A 16 0.90 7.98 -2.77
N SER A 17 1.30 9.23 -3.05
CA SER A 17 1.42 9.72 -4.43
C SER A 17 2.79 9.58 -5.09
N CYS A 18 3.82 9.13 -4.37
CA CYS A 18 5.06 8.67 -5.01
C CYS A 18 4.75 7.57 -6.03
N PRO A 19 5.17 7.66 -7.31
CA PRO A 19 4.75 6.71 -8.36
C PRO A 19 4.98 5.24 -8.00
N LYS A 20 6.17 4.91 -7.46
CA LYS A 20 6.49 3.54 -7.04
C LYS A 20 5.64 3.05 -5.86
N LYS A 21 5.24 3.93 -4.94
CA LYS A 21 4.38 3.57 -3.80
C LYS A 21 2.92 3.48 -4.24
N LEU A 22 2.49 4.39 -5.10
CA LEU A 22 1.17 4.39 -5.70
C LEU A 22 0.93 3.09 -6.47
N GLU A 23 1.91 2.61 -7.23
CA GLU A 23 1.83 1.32 -7.92
C GLU A 23 1.58 0.15 -6.96
N VAL A 24 2.21 0.14 -5.78
CA VAL A 24 1.96 -0.88 -4.75
C VAL A 24 0.54 -0.78 -4.20
N TRP A 25 0.08 0.44 -3.88
CA TRP A 25 -1.28 0.65 -3.41
C TRP A 25 -2.31 0.20 -4.44
N GLN A 26 -2.15 0.62 -5.69
CA GLN A 26 -3.03 0.26 -6.79
C GLN A 26 -3.04 -1.25 -7.03
N GLY A 27 -1.87 -1.88 -7.11
CA GLY A 27 -1.78 -3.32 -7.34
C GLY A 27 -2.43 -4.14 -6.24
N ALA A 28 -2.21 -3.78 -4.97
CA ALA A 28 -2.82 -4.49 -3.85
C ALA A 28 -4.32 -4.24 -3.74
N LEU A 29 -4.77 -2.98 -3.82
CA LEU A 29 -6.19 -2.64 -3.70
C LEU A 29 -7.01 -3.21 -4.86
N SER A 30 -6.52 -3.14 -6.11
CA SER A 30 -7.18 -3.77 -7.25
C SER A 30 -7.32 -5.29 -7.12
N LYS A 31 -6.48 -5.94 -6.32
CA LYS A 31 -6.54 -7.38 -6.10
C LYS A 31 -7.49 -7.77 -4.99
N TYR A 32 -7.61 -6.95 -3.94
CA TYR A 32 -8.29 -7.31 -2.69
C TYR A 32 -9.55 -6.50 -2.41
N VAL A 33 -9.92 -5.57 -3.28
CA VAL A 33 -11.13 -4.74 -3.16
C VAL A 33 -11.84 -4.71 -4.51
N ASP A 34 -13.17 -4.65 -4.49
CA ASP A 34 -13.99 -4.52 -5.71
C ASP A 34 -13.46 -3.39 -6.62
N GLU A 35 -13.57 -3.60 -7.94
CA GLU A 35 -12.94 -2.79 -8.96
C GLU A 35 -13.29 -1.30 -8.83
N ARG A 36 -12.24 -0.46 -8.74
CA ARG A 36 -12.32 1.01 -8.67
C ARG A 36 -11.02 1.62 -9.21
N ALA A 37 -11.11 2.86 -9.68
CA ALA A 37 -9.93 3.67 -9.97
C ALA A 37 -9.24 4.12 -8.67
N TRP A 38 -8.06 3.58 -8.39
CA TRP A 38 -7.27 3.89 -7.20
C TRP A 38 -6.34 5.09 -7.43
N THR A 39 -6.85 6.31 -7.20
CA THR A 39 -6.03 7.52 -7.20
C THR A 39 -5.34 7.72 -5.85
N ALA A 40 -4.23 8.46 -5.83
CA ALA A 40 -3.54 8.77 -4.58
C ALA A 40 -4.43 9.55 -3.59
N ASP A 41 -5.28 10.45 -4.09
CA ASP A 41 -6.24 11.20 -3.26
C ASP A 41 -7.28 10.27 -2.64
N PHE A 42 -7.79 9.31 -3.42
CA PHE A 42 -8.76 8.34 -2.91
C PHE A 42 -8.13 7.41 -1.89
N ILE A 43 -6.92 6.90 -2.14
CA ILE A 43 -6.18 6.10 -1.17
C ILE A 43 -5.95 6.89 0.13
N CYS A 44 -5.61 8.18 0.01
CA CYS A 44 -5.44 9.06 1.16
C CYS A 44 -6.75 9.26 1.94
N SER A 45 -7.90 9.34 1.26
CA SER A 45 -9.20 9.53 1.92
C SER A 45 -9.64 8.31 2.74
N LEU A 46 -9.11 7.12 2.46
CA LEU A 46 -9.35 5.92 3.27
C LEU A 46 -8.86 6.04 4.73
N PHE A 47 -8.01 7.03 5.01
CA PHE A 47 -7.50 7.32 6.36
C PHE A 47 -8.31 8.40 7.09
N SER A 48 -9.34 8.96 6.46
CA SER A 48 -10.27 9.89 7.11
C SER A 48 -11.19 9.18 8.09
N PRO A 49 -11.78 9.88 9.09
CA PRO A 49 -12.69 9.28 10.06
C PRO A 49 -13.93 8.60 9.45
N ASP A 50 -14.39 9.08 8.30
CA ASP A 50 -15.55 8.55 7.57
C ASP A 50 -15.16 8.39 6.09
N PRO A 51 -14.43 7.30 5.74
CA PRO A 51 -13.98 7.08 4.38
C PRO A 51 -15.14 6.56 3.51
N ASP A 52 -15.08 6.86 2.21
CA ASP A 52 -15.99 6.26 1.23
C ASP A 52 -16.03 4.73 1.40
N PRO A 53 -17.21 4.10 1.36
CA PRO A 53 -17.33 2.68 1.56
C PRO A 53 -16.60 1.92 0.44
N VAL A 54 -15.76 0.98 0.87
CA VAL A 54 -15.09 0.03 -0.01
C VAL A 54 -15.52 -1.38 0.38
N LYS A 55 -15.62 -2.27 -0.61
CA LYS A 55 -16.02 -3.66 -0.42
C LYS A 55 -14.82 -4.58 -0.61
N PRO A 56 -14.19 -5.07 0.47
CA PRO A 56 -13.11 -6.02 0.37
C PRO A 56 -13.57 -7.34 -0.24
N LEU A 57 -12.63 -8.01 -0.91
CA LEU A 57 -12.77 -9.36 -1.42
C LEU A 57 -12.20 -10.37 -0.41
N TYR A 58 -12.61 -11.63 -0.51
CA TYR A 58 -12.00 -12.75 0.23
C TYR A 58 -12.06 -12.64 1.78
N ASP A 59 -13.09 -11.97 2.28
CA ASP A 59 -13.38 -11.80 3.72
C ASP A 59 -12.25 -11.15 4.54
N ILE A 60 -11.40 -10.35 3.89
CA ILE A 60 -10.40 -9.55 4.60
C ILE A 60 -10.95 -8.19 5.02
N SER A 61 -10.70 -7.77 6.25
CA SER A 61 -11.01 -6.40 6.68
C SER A 61 -10.18 -5.39 5.88
N VAL A 62 -10.81 -4.32 5.39
CA VAL A 62 -10.12 -3.21 4.70
C VAL A 62 -8.99 -2.62 5.57
N PHE A 63 -9.19 -2.55 6.89
CA PHE A 63 -8.18 -2.03 7.81
C PHE A 63 -6.94 -2.93 7.89
N ILE A 64 -7.14 -4.26 7.85
CA ILE A 64 -6.03 -5.22 7.78
C ILE A 64 -5.28 -5.06 6.46
N LEU A 65 -6.00 -4.91 5.35
CA LEU A 65 -5.42 -4.69 4.03
C LEU A 65 -4.57 -3.40 4.00
N ILE A 66 -5.15 -2.27 4.39
CA ILE A 66 -4.46 -0.97 4.45
C ILE A 66 -3.24 -1.05 5.36
N GLY A 67 -3.39 -1.62 6.56
CA GLY A 67 -2.28 -1.78 7.50
C GLY A 67 -1.15 -2.65 6.95
N THR A 68 -1.49 -3.73 6.23
CA THR A 68 -0.52 -4.64 5.63
C THR A 68 0.24 -3.99 4.47
N ILE A 69 -0.46 -3.25 3.61
CA ILE A 69 0.16 -2.48 2.52
C ILE A 69 1.10 -1.43 3.10
N LEU A 70 0.61 -0.62 4.05
CA LEU A 70 1.40 0.44 4.67
C LEU A 70 2.65 -0.12 5.34
N THR A 71 2.52 -1.18 6.13
CA THR A 71 3.64 -1.85 6.81
C THR A 71 4.68 -2.34 5.81
N SER A 72 4.23 -2.96 4.71
CA SER A 72 5.13 -3.46 3.66
C SER A 72 5.84 -2.31 2.95
N VAL A 73 5.12 -1.28 2.52
CA VAL A 73 5.70 -0.08 1.91
C VAL A 73 6.73 0.56 2.84
N TRP A 74 6.45 0.62 4.14
CA TRP A 74 7.37 1.22 5.12
C TRP A 74 8.63 0.39 5.35
N ARG A 75 8.50 -0.93 5.44
CA ARG A 75 9.65 -1.83 5.56
C ARG A 75 10.60 -1.67 4.38
N TYR A 76 10.08 -1.70 3.15
CA TYR A 76 10.92 -1.56 1.96
C TYR A 76 11.43 -0.12 1.75
N HIS A 77 10.67 0.89 2.15
CA HIS A 77 11.16 2.28 2.15
C HIS A 77 12.33 2.46 3.10
N HIS A 78 12.24 1.89 4.29
CA HIS A 78 13.29 1.96 5.30
C HIS A 78 14.56 1.22 4.85
N ALA A 79 14.42 0.00 4.29
CA ALA A 79 15.53 -0.74 3.68
C ALA A 79 16.19 0.08 2.55
N PHE A 80 15.41 0.74 1.70
CA PHE A 80 15.95 1.63 0.67
C PHE A 80 16.73 2.82 1.25
N VAL A 81 16.22 3.45 2.31
CA VAL A 81 16.84 4.62 2.93
C VAL A 81 18.11 4.26 3.71
N ARG A 82 18.14 3.11 4.38
CA ARG A 82 19.23 2.71 5.30
C ARG A 82 20.23 1.73 4.71
N GLU A 83 19.77 0.81 3.86
CA GLU A 83 20.53 -0.34 3.37
C GLU A 83 20.83 -0.22 1.87
N ASP A 84 20.43 0.90 1.24
CA ASP A 84 20.57 1.17 -0.20
C ASP A 84 19.91 0.11 -1.10
N GLN A 85 18.98 -0.66 -0.55
CA GLN A 85 18.23 -1.68 -1.29
C GLN A 85 17.17 -1.01 -2.18
N ALA A 86 17.24 -1.23 -3.50
CA ALA A 86 16.26 -0.68 -4.44
C ALA A 86 14.80 -0.94 -4.02
N PHE A 87 13.99 0.12 -4.05
CA PHE A 87 12.55 0.01 -3.85
C PHE A 87 11.89 -0.50 -5.15
N GLU A 88 11.50 -1.77 -5.15
CA GLU A 88 10.92 -2.48 -6.30
C GLU A 88 9.44 -2.83 -6.02
N PRO A 89 8.46 -2.14 -6.64
CA PRO A 89 7.04 -2.32 -6.36
C PRO A 89 6.57 -3.78 -6.39
N ARG A 90 7.03 -4.55 -7.39
CA ARG A 90 6.75 -6.00 -7.51
C ARG A 90 7.13 -6.82 -6.28
N MET A 91 8.25 -6.48 -5.62
CA MET A 91 8.71 -7.19 -4.42
C MET A 91 7.84 -6.82 -3.22
N VAL A 92 7.45 -5.54 -3.12
CA VAL A 92 6.55 -5.08 -2.06
C VAL A 92 5.17 -5.72 -2.22
N LEU A 93 4.63 -5.79 -3.43
CA LEU A 93 3.36 -6.47 -3.74
C LEU A 93 3.41 -7.95 -3.36
N ALA A 94 4.47 -8.66 -3.73
CA ALA A 94 4.64 -10.06 -3.33
C ALA A 94 4.69 -10.23 -1.81
N ALA A 95 5.30 -9.29 -1.08
CA ALA A 95 5.31 -9.31 0.37
C ALA A 95 3.92 -9.03 0.99
N VAL A 96 3.16 -8.10 0.40
CA VAL A 96 1.76 -7.83 0.79
C VAL A 96 0.91 -9.07 0.61
N ASP A 97 1.01 -9.72 -0.55
CA ASP A 97 0.28 -10.94 -0.88
C ASP A 97 0.56 -12.08 0.09
N LEU A 98 1.84 -12.29 0.42
CA LEU A 98 2.26 -13.30 1.38
C LEU A 98 1.69 -13.01 2.77
N ALA A 99 1.79 -11.77 3.24
CA ALA A 99 1.30 -11.37 4.56
C ALA A 99 -0.22 -11.53 4.67
N ILE A 100 -0.98 -11.09 3.65
CA ILE A 100 -2.44 -11.27 3.60
C ILE A 100 -2.81 -12.75 3.63
N THR A 101 -2.11 -13.58 2.85
CA THR A 101 -2.37 -15.02 2.80
C THR A 101 -2.13 -15.67 4.17
N GLN A 102 -1.05 -15.29 4.86
CA GLN A 102 -0.74 -15.77 6.20
C GLN A 102 -1.80 -15.35 7.23
N ILE A 103 -2.22 -14.08 7.21
CA ILE A 103 -3.26 -13.57 8.11
C ILE A 103 -4.58 -14.33 7.90
N ARG A 104 -4.98 -14.53 6.64
CA ARG A 104 -6.21 -15.27 6.32
C ARG A 104 -6.15 -16.72 6.81
N ALA A 105 -4.99 -17.36 6.68
CA ALA A 105 -4.79 -18.73 7.18
C ALA A 105 -4.86 -18.83 8.72
N GLN A 106 -4.57 -17.75 9.45
CA GLN A 106 -4.68 -17.71 10.92
C GLN A 106 -6.10 -17.41 11.42
N LEU A 107 -6.95 -16.88 10.55
CA LEU A 107 -8.34 -16.51 10.87
C LEU A 107 -9.36 -17.60 10.46
N ALA A 108 -8.93 -18.61 9.70
CA ALA A 108 -9.72 -19.77 9.29
C ALA A 108 -9.62 -20.91 10.33
#